data_AF-A0A2V8ZM16-F1
#
_entry.id   AF-A0A2V8ZM16-F1
#
_cell.length_a   1.000
_cell.length_b   1.000
_cell.length_c   1.000
_cell.angle_alpha   90.00
_cell.angle_beta   90.00
_cell.angle_gamma   90.00
#
_symmetry.space_group_name_H-M   'P 1'
#
loop_
_entity.id
_entity.type
_entity.pdbx_description
1 polymer ?
#
loop_
_entity_poly.entity_id
_entity_poly.type
_entity_poly.pdbx_seq_one_letter_code
_entity_poly.pdbx_strand_id
1 'polypeptide(L)'
;MTLRLEPELRKRLDGLAKAQRRSRSFIAAEAIRQYVAVNEWQIEEISKGMAEADRGEFASDEQVRHTMNKWTGRKPTRRAK
;
A
#
# COMPACT_ATOMS: atom_id res chain seq x y z
N MET A 1 -23.70 -9.81 10.08
CA MET A 1 -23.55 -8.81 9.00
C MET A 1 -24.08 -9.42 7.71
N THR A 2 -24.92 -8.68 6.98
CA THR A 2 -25.46 -9.13 5.68
C THR A 2 -24.88 -8.22 4.59
N LEU A 3 -24.19 -8.80 3.61
CA LEU A 3 -23.57 -8.05 2.51
C LEU A 3 -24.41 -8.20 1.25
N ARG A 4 -24.77 -7.08 0.62
CA ARG A 4 -25.37 -7.06 -0.71
C ARG A 4 -24.24 -7.06 -1.73
N LEU A 5 -24.14 -8.15 -2.49
CA LEU A 5 -23.10 -8.34 -3.50
C LEU A 5 -23.77 -8.46 -4.87
N GLU A 6 -23.16 -7.84 -5.87
CA GLU A 6 -23.55 -8.09 -7.25
C GLU A 6 -23.39 -9.58 -7.60
N PRO A 7 -24.25 -10.13 -8.48
CA PRO A 7 -24.24 -11.56 -8.80
C PRO A 7 -22.86 -12.08 -9.23
N GLU A 8 -22.13 -11.30 -10.04
CA GLU A 8 -20.80 -11.69 -10.52
C GLU A 8 -19.76 -11.72 -9.41
N LEU A 9 -19.77 -10.75 -8.51
CA LEU A 9 -18.87 -10.74 -7.36
C LEU A 9 -19.16 -11.92 -6.43
N ARG A 10 -20.44 -12.23 -6.20
CA ARG A 10 -20.84 -13.40 -5.42
C ARG A 10 -20.32 -14.71 -6.03
N LYS A 11 -20.43 -14.87 -7.35
CA LYS A 11 -19.93 -16.04 -8.08
C LYS A 11 -18.41 -16.20 -7.95
N ARG A 12 -17.66 -15.10 -8.04
CA ARG A 12 -16.20 -15.10 -7.81
C ARG A 12 -15.85 -15.49 -6.38
N LEU A 13 -16.58 -14.96 -5.40
CA LEU A 13 -16.41 -15.29 -3.98
C LEU A 13 -16.70 -16.78 -3.70
N ASP A 14 -17.75 -17.33 -4.31
CA ASP A 14 -18.09 -18.76 -4.23
C ASP A 14 -16.97 -19.65 -4.78
N GLY A 15 -16.38 -19.26 -5.92
CA GLY A 15 -15.23 -19.96 -6.51
C GLY A 15 -14.01 -19.98 -5.59
N LEU A 16 -13.66 -18.84 -5.01
CA LEU A 16 -12.55 -18.72 -4.06
C LEU A 16 -12.77 -19.55 -2.79
N ALA A 17 -13.97 -19.47 -2.22
CA ALA A 17 -14.36 -20.24 -1.05
C ALA A 17 -14.21 -21.75 -1.29
N LYS A 18 -14.66 -22.25 -2.45
CA LYS A 18 -14.53 -23.66 -2.85
C LYS A 18 -13.07 -24.06 -3.01
N ALA A 19 -12.28 -23.28 -3.74
CA ALA A 19 -10.87 -23.57 -3.99
C ALA A 19 -10.05 -23.64 -2.69
N GLN A 20 -10.36 -22.77 -1.72
CA GLN A 20 -9.65 -22.69 -0.45
C GLN A 20 -10.25 -23.57 0.66
N ARG A 21 -11.36 -24.29 0.38
CA ARG A 21 -12.13 -25.08 1.37
C ARG A 21 -12.53 -24.26 2.60
N ARG A 22 -12.96 -23.02 2.37
CA ARG A 22 -13.43 -22.08 3.41
C ARG A 22 -14.87 -21.65 3.14
N SER A 23 -15.51 -21.07 4.15
CA SER A 23 -16.84 -20.47 3.98
C SER A 23 -16.74 -19.14 3.24
N ARG A 24 -17.81 -18.75 2.53
CA ARG A 24 -17.93 -17.40 1.94
C ARG A 24 -17.68 -16.30 2.96
N SER A 25 -18.25 -16.44 4.16
CA SER A 25 -18.11 -15.45 5.23
C SER A 25 -16.67 -15.31 5.69
N PHE A 26 -15.90 -16.41 5.70
CA PHE A 26 -14.47 -16.36 6.01
C PHE A 26 -13.70 -15.56 4.95
N ILE A 27 -13.89 -15.88 3.66
CA ILE A 27 -13.21 -15.16 2.57
C ILE A 27 -13.62 -13.68 2.55
N ALA A 28 -14.90 -13.38 2.77
CA ALA A 28 -15.38 -12.00 2.82
C ALA A 28 -14.76 -11.22 3.99
N ALA A 29 -14.68 -11.84 5.18
CA ALA A 29 -14.06 -11.21 6.34
C ALA A 29 -12.56 -10.97 6.14
N GLU A 30 -11.84 -11.90 5.50
CA GLU A 30 -10.43 -11.73 5.13
C GLU A 30 -10.24 -10.57 4.14
N ALA A 31 -11.06 -10.52 3.08
CA ALA A 31 -10.99 -9.43 2.10
C ALA A 31 -11.27 -8.06 2.74
N ILE A 32 -12.26 -7.99 3.64
CA ILE A 32 -12.57 -6.76 4.38
C ILE A 32 -11.41 -6.38 5.31
N ARG A 33 -10.82 -7.33 6.04
CA ARG A 33 -9.65 -7.06 6.90
C ARG A 33 -8.49 -6.47 6.12
N GLN A 34 -8.15 -7.06 4.98
CA GLN A 34 -7.06 -6.57 4.13
C GLN A 34 -7.36 -5.18 3.59
N TYR A 35 -8.59 -4.95 3.11
CA TYR A 35 -9.00 -3.64 2.62
C TYR A 35 -8.90 -2.58 3.72
N VAL A 36 -9.48 -2.84 4.89
CA VAL A 36 -9.45 -1.91 6.03
C VAL A 36 -8.02 -1.61 6.45
N ALA A 37 -7.17 -2.63 6.64
CA ALA A 37 -5.79 -2.43 7.07
C ALA A 37 -4.97 -1.54 6.10
N VAL A 38 -5.12 -1.74 4.79
CA VAL A 38 -4.45 -0.90 3.78
C VAL A 38 -4.94 0.55 3.86
N ASN A 39 -6.25 0.76 3.97
CA ASN A 39 -6.82 2.10 3.99
C ASN A 39 -6.52 2.84 5.30
N GLU A 40 -6.58 2.16 6.45
CA GLU A 40 -6.25 2.74 7.75
C GLU A 40 -4.82 3.24 7.78
N TRP A 41 -3.86 2.40 7.37
CA TRP A 41 -2.45 2.81 7.27
C TRP A 41 -2.25 4.00 6.34
N GLN A 42 -2.89 4.00 5.16
CA GLN A 42 -2.79 5.11 4.21
C GLN A 42 -3.33 6.42 4.80
N ILE A 43 -4.51 6.37 5.42
CA ILE A 43 -5.14 7.55 6.03
C ILE A 43 -4.26 8.09 7.16
N GLU A 44 -3.72 7.20 8.00
CA GLU A 44 -2.85 7.58 9.10
C GLU A 44 -1.57 8.27 8.59
N GLU A 45 -0.86 7.67 7.64
CA GLU A 45 0.40 8.24 7.12
C GLU A 45 0.19 9.55 6.35
N ILE A 46 -0.90 9.66 5.58
CA ILE A 46 -1.24 10.93 4.92
C ILE A 46 -1.52 12.01 5.97
N SER A 47 -2.28 11.67 7.03
CA SER A 47 -2.61 12.62 8.09
C SER A 47 -1.37 13.09 8.85
N LYS A 48 -0.43 12.17 9.13
CA LYS A 48 0.87 12.50 9.74
C LYS A 48 1.69 13.42 8.83
N GLY A 49 1.85 13.05 7.56
CA GLY A 49 2.62 13.86 6.59
C GLY A 49 2.04 15.25 6.39
N MET A 50 0.70 15.41 6.39
CA MET A 50 0.08 16.73 6.39
C MET A 50 0.44 17.53 7.65
N ALA A 51 0.35 16.91 8.83
CA ALA A 51 0.69 17.58 10.08
C ALA A 51 2.18 17.98 10.16
N GLU A 52 3.09 17.16 9.62
CA GLU A 52 4.53 17.49 9.51
C GLU A 52 4.74 18.67 8.54
N ALA A 53 4.08 18.65 7.38
CA ALA A 53 4.12 19.73 6.41
C ALA A 53 3.58 21.06 6.98
N ASP A 54 2.48 21.02 7.73
CA ASP A 54 1.91 22.19 8.40
C ASP A 54 2.85 22.77 9.47
N ARG A 55 3.69 21.93 10.08
CA ARG A 55 4.78 22.37 10.99
C ARG A 55 6.04 22.82 10.26
N GLY A 56 6.08 22.71 8.93
CA GLY A 56 7.25 23.06 8.12
C GLY A 56 8.39 22.05 8.23
N GLU A 57 8.12 20.81 8.64
CA GLU A 57 9.11 19.74 8.79
C GLU A 57 9.51 19.14 7.43
N PHE A 58 10.09 19.98 6.58
CA PHE A 58 10.64 19.58 5.30
C PHE A 58 12.15 19.36 5.37
N ALA A 59 12.67 18.51 4.50
CA ALA A 59 14.10 18.40 4.28
C ALA A 59 14.64 19.71 3.68
N SER A 60 15.85 20.08 4.07
CA SER A 60 16.55 21.21 3.45
C SER A 60 17.01 20.86 2.03
N ASP A 61 17.25 21.89 1.21
CA ASP A 61 17.78 21.73 -0.15
C ASP A 61 19.06 20.88 -0.20
N GLU A 62 19.92 21.01 0.81
CA GLU A 62 21.14 20.22 0.94
C GLU A 62 20.85 18.73 1.17
N GLN A 63 19.92 18.42 2.07
CA GLN A 63 19.49 17.04 2.36
C GLN A 63 18.83 16.39 1.14
N VAL A 64 18.02 17.15 0.39
CA VAL A 64 17.43 16.71 -0.87
C VAL A 64 18.52 16.42 -1.90
N ARG A 65 19.47 17.33 -2.11
CA ARG A 65 20.60 17.14 -3.05
C ARG A 65 21.45 15.92 -2.68
N HIS A 66 21.78 15.76 -1.40
CA HIS A 66 22.54 14.61 -0.93
C HIS A 66 21.83 13.29 -1.24
N THR A 67 20.52 13.23 -0.94
CA THR A 67 19.69 12.05 -1.21
C THR A 67 19.62 11.75 -2.70
N MET A 68 19.36 12.75 -3.54
CA MET A 68 19.27 12.56 -5.00
C MET A 68 20.58 12.08 -5.61
N ASN A 69 21.74 12.57 -5.15
CA ASN A 69 23.05 12.12 -5.62
C ASN A 69 23.32 10.64 -5.32
N LYS A 70 22.81 10.12 -4.20
CA LYS A 70 22.93 8.69 -3.85
C LYS A 70 22.21 7.78 -4.85
N TRP A 71 21.06 8.21 -5.38
CA TRP A 71 20.23 7.40 -6.28
C TRP A 71 20.52 7.64 -7.77
N THR A 72 21.00 8.84 -8.13
CA THR A 72 21.28 9.23 -9.52
C THR A 72 22.77 9.16 -9.87
N GLY A 73 23.65 8.96 -8.89
CA GLY A 73 25.08 8.77 -9.10
C GLY A 73 25.37 7.53 -9.94
N ARG A 74 25.74 7.74 -11.21
CA ARG A 74 26.26 6.71 -12.12
C ARG A 74 27.40 5.93 -11.43
N LYS A 75 27.29 4.60 -11.34
CA LYS A 75 28.43 3.75 -10.96
C LYS A 75 29.59 4.04 -11.93
N PRO A 76 30.83 4.29 -11.45
CA PRO A 76 31.96 4.47 -12.35
C PRO A 76 32.13 3.19 -13.17
N THR A 77 31.98 3.29 -14.49
CA THR A 77 32.32 2.22 -15.41
C THR A 77 33.80 1.90 -15.22
N ARG A 78 34.11 0.73 -14.67
CA ARG A 78 35.48 0.19 -14.69
C ARG A 78 35.87 0.04 -16.15
N ARG A 79 36.59 1.03 -16.71
CA ARG A 79 37.36 0.81 -17.94
C ARG A 79 38.46 -0.18 -17.57
N ALA A 80 38.29 -1.43 -18.01
CA ALA A 80 39.38 -2.39 -18.06
C ALA A 80 40.49 -1.81 -18.93
N LYS A 81 41.70 -1.75 -18.39
CA LYS A 81 42.93 -1.61 -19.18
C LYS A 81 43.28 -2.97 -19.76
#